data_AF-A0A1C5MHW8-F1
#
_entry.id   AF-A0A1C5MHW8-F1
#
_cell.length_a   1.000
_cell.length_b   1.000
_cell.length_c   1.000
_cell.angle_alpha   90.00
_cell.angle_beta   90.00
_cell.angle_gamma   90.00
#
_symmetry.space_group_name_H-M   'P 1'
#
loop_
_entity.id
_entity.type
_entity.pdbx_description
1 polymer ?
#
loop_
_entity_poly.entity_id
_entity_poly.type
_entity_poly.pdbx_seq_one_letter_code
_entity_poly.pdbx_strand_id
1 'polypeptide(L)' 'MAFYRICPDCGAYLDPGEQCSCHEECLIEMERKEKATAFVEKMMKEEKNGQLRLAV' A
#
# COMPACT_ATOMS: atom_id res chain seq x y z
N MET A 1 -14.00 -6.48 33.89
CA MET A 1 -13.13 -7.07 32.86
C MET A 1 -13.27 -6.23 31.61
N ALA A 2 -12.16 -5.75 31.03
CA ALA A 2 -12.20 -5.10 29.73
C ALA A 2 -12.32 -6.18 28.67
N PHE A 3 -13.38 -6.14 27.87
CA PHE A 3 -13.57 -7.07 26.75
C PHE A 3 -12.95 -6.41 25.52
N TYR A 4 -11.85 -6.96 25.01
CA TYR A 4 -11.33 -6.61 23.69
C TYR A 4 -11.67 -7.73 22.70
N ARG A 5 -11.71 -7.41 21.42
CA ARG A 5 -11.76 -8.39 20.35
C ARG A 5 -10.46 -8.36 19.55
N ILE A 6 -10.05 -9.50 19.01
CA ILE A 6 -8.86 -9.57 18.16
C ILE A 6 -9.32 -9.55 16.70
N CYS A 7 -8.73 -8.68 15.88
CA CYS A 7 -8.96 -8.67 14.44
C CYS A 7 -8.46 -9.98 13.82
N PRO A 8 -9.29 -10.73 13.06
CA PRO A 8 -8.86 -11.98 12.44
C PRO A 8 -7.86 -11.78 11.29
N ASP A 9 -7.83 -10.60 10.69
CA ASP A 9 -7.00 -10.31 9.52
C ASP A 9 -5.59 -9.84 9.89
N CYS A 10 -5.47 -8.94 10.87
CA CYS A 10 -4.19 -8.34 11.26
C CYS A 10 -3.73 -8.66 12.70
N GLY A 11 -4.59 -9.27 13.53
CA GLY A 11 -4.27 -9.60 14.92
C GLY A 11 -4.31 -8.43 15.91
N ALA A 12 -4.79 -7.25 15.50
CA ALA A 12 -4.92 -6.11 16.39
C ALA A 12 -5.93 -6.36 17.52
N TYR A 13 -5.61 -5.88 18.72
CA TYR A 13 -6.52 -5.86 19.87
C TYR A 13 -7.39 -4.61 19.78
N LEU A 14 -8.71 -4.79 19.71
CA LEU A 14 -9.68 -3.73 19.47
C LEU A 14 -10.62 -3.57 20.67
N ASP A 15 -10.85 -2.33 21.06
CA ASP A 15 -11.81 -2.00 22.12
C ASP A 15 -13.27 -2.16 21.65
N PRO A 16 -14.24 -2.27 22.58
CA PRO A 16 -15.66 -2.28 22.22
C PRO A 16 -16.05 -1.03 21.43
N GLY A 17 -16.57 -1.22 20.22
CA GLY A 17 -16.97 -0.14 19.32
C GLY A 17 -15.86 0.37 18.39
N GLU A 18 -14.61 -0.01 18.60
CA GLU A 18 -13.52 0.31 17.67
C GLU A 18 -13.63 -0.53 16.39
N GLN A 19 -13.34 0.06 15.23
CA GLN A 19 -13.30 -0.68 13.96
C GLN A 19 -11.86 -0.89 13.53
N CYS A 20 -11.56 -2.05 12.94
CA CYS A 20 -10.23 -2.29 12.39
C CYS A 20 -10.10 -1.58 11.05
N SER A 21 -9.01 -0.83 10.86
CA SER A 21 -8.67 -0.12 9.62
C SER A 21 -7.73 -0.90 8.70
N CYS A 22 -7.28 -2.10 9.07
CA CYS A 22 -6.20 -2.79 8.37
C CYS A 22 -6.49 -3.03 6.87
N HIS A 23 -7.75 -3.32 6.53
CA HIS A 23 -8.14 -3.52 5.14
C HIS A 23 -8.13 -2.20 4.34
N GLU A 24 -8.57 -1.09 4.96
CA GLU A 24 -8.53 0.24 4.34
C GLU A 24 -7.09 0.70 4.13
N GLU A 25 -6.22 0.50 5.13
CA GLU A 25 -4.79 0.79 5.03
C GLU A 25 -4.13 -0.01 3.91
N CYS A 26 -4.46 -1.31 3.77
CA CYS A 26 -3.97 -2.12 2.67
C CYS A 26 -4.37 -1.55 1.30
N LEU A 27 -5.63 -1.13 1.13
CA LEU A 27 -6.11 -0.54 -0.11
C LEU A 27 -5.40 0.78 -0.44
N ILE A 28 -5.22 1.66 0.55
CA ILE A 28 -4.50 2.93 0.39
C ILE A 28 -3.05 2.68 -0.02
N GLU A 29 -2.37 1.75 0.64
CA GLU A 29 -0.98 1.40 0.32
C GLU A 29 -0.85 0.77 -1.07
N MET A 30 -1.81 -0.06 -1.49
CA MET A 30 -1.84 -0.61 -2.86
C MET A 30 -2.02 0.50 -3.90
N GLU A 31 -2.97 1.42 -3.69
CA GLU A 31 -3.19 2.56 -4.59
C GLU A 31 -1.95 3.46 -4.68
N ARG A 32 -1.30 3.72 -3.53
CA ARG A 32 -0.06 4.50 -3.48
C ARG A 32 1.07 3.83 -4.25
N LYS A 33 1.23 2.51 -4.10
CA LYS A 33 2.21 1.72 -4.83
C LYS A 33 1.93 1.74 -6.33
N GLU A 34 0.68 1.58 -6.75
CA GLU A 34 0.28 1.65 -8.16
C GLU A 34 0.58 3.01 -8.77
N LYS A 35 0.26 4.09 -8.08
CA LYS A 35 0.60 5.46 -8.52
C LYS A 35 2.11 5.66 -8.62
N ALA A 36 2.87 5.12 -7.68
CA ALA A 36 4.33 5.19 -7.70
C ALA A 36 4.93 4.38 -8.86
N THR A 37 4.44 3.16 -9.11
CA THR A 37 4.90 2.34 -10.24
C THR A 37 4.56 2.99 -11.57
N ALA A 38 3.34 3.48 -11.74
CA ALA A 38 2.92 4.19 -12.95
C ALA A 38 3.75 5.46 -13.20
N PHE A 39 4.10 6.19 -12.13
CA PHE A 39 5.00 7.34 -12.23
C PHE A 39 6.40 6.93 -12.67
N VAL A 40 6.98 5.87 -12.09
CA VAL A 40 8.30 5.37 -12.46
C VAL A 40 8.32 4.90 -13.92
N GLU A 41 7.32 4.14 -14.36
CA GLU A 41 7.22 3.69 -15.76
C GLU A 41 7.18 4.87 -16.73
N LYS A 42 6.39 5.91 -16.42
CA LYS A 42 6.33 7.13 -17.24
C LYS A 42 7.66 7.89 -17.27
N MET A 43 8.45 7.79 -16.20
CA MET A 43 9.75 8.43 -16.08
C MET A 43 10.92 7.57 -16.58
N MET A 44 10.69 6.36 -17.09
CA MET A 44 11.74 5.51 -17.67
C MET A 44 11.67 5.57 -19.19
N LYS A 45 12.82 5.77 -19.86
CA LYS A 45 12.97 5.66 -21.31
C LYS A 45 13.99 4.57 -21.64
N GLU A 46 13.68 3.72 -22.61
CA GLU A 46 14.63 2.75 -23.14
C GLU A 46 15.47 3.39 -24.25
N GLU A 47 16.80 3.27 -24.12
CA GLU A 47 17.75 3.68 -25.15
C GLU A 47 17.98 2.55 -26.17
N LYS A 48 18.52 2.86 -27.35
CA LYS A 48 18.70 1.91 -28.46
C LYS A 48 19.61 0.71 -28.14
N ASN A 49 20.35 0.79 -27.04
CA ASN A 49 21.23 -0.26 -26.50
C ASN A 49 20.55 -1.10 -25.40
N GLY A 50 19.26 -0.88 -25.12
CA GLY A 50 18.50 -1.56 -24.06
C GLY A 50 18.74 -1.00 -22.66
N GLN A 51 19.43 0.13 -22.51
CA GLN A 51 19.60 0.78 -21.21
C GLN A 51 18.37 1.62 -20.86
N LEU A 52 17.89 1.50 -19.62
CA LEU A 52 16.84 2.37 -19.09
C LEU A 52 17.46 3.65 -18.54
N ARG A 53 16.92 4.79 -18.93
CA ARG A 53 17.33 6.12 -18.47
C ARG A 53 16.13 6.87 -17.90
N LEU A 54 16.40 7.64 -16.83
CA LEU A 54 15.40 8.54 -16.26
C LEU A 54 15.07 9.67 -17.26
N ALA A 55 13.80 9.79 -17.61
CA ALA A 55 13.21 10.81 -18.45
C ALA A 55 12.95 12.10 -17.65
N VAL A 56 14.01 12.63 -17.02
CA VAL A 56 13.99 13.97 -16.41
C VAL A 56 14.03 15.03 -17.50
#